data_AF-A0AAW9IVW5-F1
#
_entry.id   AF-A0AAW9IVW5-F1
#
_cell.length_a   1.000
_cell.length_b   1.000
_cell.length_c   1.000
_cell.angle_alpha   90.00
_cell.angle_beta   90.00
_cell.angle_gamma   90.00
#
_symmetry.space_group_name_H-M   'P 1'
#
loop_
_entity.id
_entity.type
_entity.pdbx_description
1 polymer ?
#
loop_
_entity_poly.entity_id
_entity_poly.type
_entity_poly.pdbx_seq_one_letter_code
_entity_poly.pdbx_strand_id
1 'polypeptide(L)'
;IKKVDLNGINFDKKAIKIVPQNLCDKYNLIAFGFEEDKITVALSDPLNIFAIDDISISTGLDVKVFIAPKNDIKKFVQINYSSEEVSKAAEELLKEALESKSITLDVEELDDVKNAPVVKMIEQLFRNSVEMRASDIHIEPYEKEIRIRYRIDGELTTINTLG
;
A
#
# COMPACT_ATOMS: atom_id res chain seq x y z
N ILE A 1 -19.31 -14.88 -9.79
CA ILE A 1 -18.23 -13.91 -9.49
C ILE A 1 -18.88 -12.61 -9.06
N LYS A 2 -18.53 -12.09 -7.88
CA LYS A 2 -19.18 -10.90 -7.31
C LYS A 2 -18.45 -9.63 -7.77
N LYS A 3 -19.19 -8.54 -7.99
CA LYS A 3 -18.61 -7.21 -8.19
C LYS A 3 -18.16 -6.64 -6.86
N VAL A 4 -17.03 -5.97 -6.85
CA VAL A 4 -16.49 -5.27 -5.68
C VAL A 4 -16.15 -3.83 -6.05
N ASP A 5 -16.41 -2.89 -5.15
CA ASP A 5 -15.99 -1.50 -5.29
C ASP A 5 -14.76 -1.26 -4.42
N LEU A 6 -13.61 -1.06 -5.06
CA LEU A 6 -12.33 -0.91 -4.38
C LEU A 6 -12.22 0.39 -3.58
N ASN A 7 -13.06 1.40 -3.85
CA ASN A 7 -13.01 2.69 -3.15
C ASN A 7 -13.58 2.60 -1.72
N GLY A 8 -14.44 1.62 -1.44
CA GLY A 8 -15.05 1.40 -0.13
C GLY A 8 -14.38 0.32 0.72
N ILE A 9 -13.27 -0.26 0.26
CA ILE A 9 -12.61 -1.38 0.93
C ILE A 9 -11.41 -0.90 1.73
N ASN A 10 -11.26 -1.46 2.93
CA ASN A 10 -10.00 -1.38 3.67
C ASN A 10 -9.10 -2.54 3.24
N PHE A 11 -7.96 -2.24 2.62
CA PHE A 11 -7.04 -3.25 2.09
C PHE A 11 -6.21 -3.88 3.21
N ASP A 12 -6.19 -5.21 3.28
CA ASP A 12 -5.27 -5.92 4.17
C ASP A 12 -3.83 -5.86 3.63
N LYS A 13 -2.93 -5.23 4.40
CA LYS A 13 -1.49 -5.14 4.09
C LYS A 13 -0.84 -6.51 3.91
N LYS A 14 -1.31 -7.56 4.59
CA LYS A 14 -0.79 -8.92 4.41
C LYS A 14 -1.15 -9.48 3.03
N ALA A 15 -2.37 -9.24 2.56
CA ALA A 15 -2.82 -9.70 1.25
C ALA A 15 -2.05 -9.01 0.12
N ILE A 16 -1.81 -7.70 0.26
CA ILE A 16 -0.96 -6.92 -0.66
C ILE A 16 0.46 -7.48 -0.69
N LYS A 17 1.09 -7.68 0.47
CA LYS A 17 2.47 -8.18 0.59
C LYS A 17 2.71 -9.54 -0.04
N ILE A 18 1.74 -10.44 0.08
CA ILE A 18 1.84 -11.82 -0.39
C ILE A 18 1.73 -11.89 -1.92
N VAL A 19 1.03 -10.95 -2.56
CA VAL A 19 0.90 -10.91 -4.02
C VAL A 19 1.94 -9.96 -4.61
N PRO A 20 2.88 -10.46 -5.44
CA PRO A 20 3.84 -9.61 -6.14
C PRO A 20 3.19 -8.56 -7.06
N GLN A 21 3.76 -7.35 -7.09
CA GLN A 21 3.29 -6.26 -7.95
C GLN A 21 3.31 -6.62 -9.45
N ASN A 22 4.34 -7.34 -9.90
CA ASN A 22 4.45 -7.76 -11.30
C ASN A 22 3.26 -8.62 -11.77
N LEU A 23 2.70 -9.46 -10.89
CA LEU A 23 1.48 -10.23 -11.16
C LEU A 23 0.25 -9.33 -11.22
N CYS A 24 0.18 -8.33 -10.33
CA CYS A 24 -0.88 -7.32 -10.33
C CYS A 24 -0.91 -6.55 -11.67
N ASP A 25 0.25 -6.11 -12.16
CA ASP A 25 0.37 -5.38 -13.41
C ASP A 25 0.13 -6.26 -14.65
N LYS A 26 0.70 -7.48 -14.66
CA LYS A 26 0.53 -8.45 -15.76
C LYS A 26 -0.95 -8.79 -15.98
N TYR A 27 -1.68 -9.04 -14.90
CA TYR A 27 -3.05 -9.54 -14.97
C TYR A 27 -4.13 -8.48 -14.70
N ASN A 28 -3.75 -7.23 -14.41
CA ASN A 28 -4.65 -6.18 -13.96
C ASN A 28 -5.53 -6.68 -12.81
N LEU A 29 -4.87 -7.04 -11.70
CA LEU A 29 -5.50 -7.51 -10.48
C LEU A 29 -4.95 -6.81 -9.25
N ILE A 30 -5.66 -6.93 -8.12
CA ILE A 30 -5.15 -6.55 -6.81
C ILE A 30 -5.75 -7.42 -5.71
N ALA A 31 -4.94 -7.84 -4.74
CA ALA A 31 -5.40 -8.50 -3.52
C ALA A 31 -5.87 -7.46 -2.50
N PHE A 32 -6.97 -7.75 -1.81
CA PHE A 32 -7.55 -6.81 -0.84
C PHE A 32 -7.87 -7.41 0.52
N GLY A 33 -7.73 -8.73 0.70
CA GLY A 33 -8.03 -9.37 1.98
C GLY A 33 -8.01 -10.89 1.94
N PHE A 34 -8.55 -11.46 3.01
CA PHE A 34 -8.77 -12.89 3.18
C PHE A 34 -10.21 -13.16 3.61
N GLU A 35 -10.80 -14.23 3.08
CA GLU A 35 -12.15 -14.69 3.44
C GLU A 35 -12.16 -16.22 3.41
N GLU A 36 -12.58 -16.87 4.51
CA GLU A 36 -12.68 -18.34 4.61
C GLU A 36 -11.38 -19.07 4.20
N ASP A 37 -10.23 -18.60 4.70
CA ASP A 37 -8.87 -19.08 4.37
C ASP A 37 -8.44 -18.92 2.90
N LYS A 38 -9.21 -18.17 2.10
CA LYS A 38 -8.87 -17.85 0.71
C LYS A 38 -8.42 -16.40 0.59
N ILE A 39 -7.44 -16.15 -0.27
CA ILE A 39 -7.06 -14.78 -0.63
C ILE A 39 -8.11 -14.18 -1.56
N THR A 40 -8.62 -13.01 -1.22
CA THR A 40 -9.61 -12.30 -2.06
C THR A 40 -8.90 -11.34 -3.01
N VAL A 41 -9.13 -11.53 -4.29
CA VAL A 41 -8.53 -10.74 -5.38
C VAL A 41 -9.60 -10.14 -6.27
N ALA A 42 -9.38 -8.91 -6.70
CA ALA A 42 -10.17 -8.24 -7.72
C ALA A 42 -9.44 -8.30 -9.06
N LEU A 43 -10.12 -8.75 -10.11
CA LEU A 43 -9.61 -8.80 -11.48
C LEU A 43 -10.45 -7.93 -12.40
N SER A 44 -9.81 -7.36 -13.43
CA SER A 44 -10.55 -6.70 -14.52
C SER A 44 -11.21 -7.70 -15.47
N ASP A 45 -10.58 -8.87 -15.65
CA ASP A 45 -11.10 -9.98 -16.44
C ASP A 45 -11.16 -11.25 -15.57
N PRO A 46 -12.35 -11.62 -15.08
CA PRO A 46 -12.51 -12.76 -14.20
C PRO A 46 -12.51 -14.11 -14.94
N LEU A 47 -12.48 -14.13 -16.28
CA LEU A 47 -12.36 -15.34 -17.09
C LEU A 47 -10.90 -15.76 -17.30
N ASN A 48 -9.95 -14.94 -16.84
CA ASN A 48 -8.54 -15.23 -16.95
C ASN A 48 -8.11 -16.28 -15.91
N ILE A 49 -8.28 -17.56 -16.25
CA ILE A 49 -7.93 -18.70 -15.39
C ILE A 49 -6.43 -18.70 -15.06
N PHE A 50 -5.57 -18.30 -16.00
CA PHE A 50 -4.12 -18.22 -15.77
C PHE A 50 -3.75 -17.24 -14.66
N ALA A 51 -4.50 -16.14 -14.51
CA ALA A 51 -4.28 -15.20 -13.42
C ALA A 51 -4.60 -15.81 -12.05
N ILE A 52 -5.65 -16.65 -11.98
CA ILE A 52 -6.07 -17.32 -10.76
C ILE A 52 -5.03 -18.39 -10.38
N ASP A 53 -4.59 -19.19 -11.34
CA ASP A 53 -3.60 -20.25 -11.13
C ASP A 53 -2.24 -19.65 -10.73
N ASP A 54 -1.75 -18.62 -11.42
CA ASP A 54 -0.48 -17.98 -11.10
C ASP A 54 -0.49 -17.35 -9.69
N ILE A 55 -1.61 -16.74 -9.28
CA ILE A 55 -1.76 -16.21 -7.92
C ILE A 55 -1.77 -17.36 -6.92
N SER A 56 -2.52 -18.43 -7.18
CA SER A 56 -2.58 -19.57 -6.26
C SER A 56 -1.21 -20.23 -6.08
N ILE A 57 -0.46 -20.42 -7.17
CA ILE A 57 0.91 -20.96 -7.15
C ILE A 57 1.85 -20.00 -6.43
N SER A 58 1.80 -18.70 -6.73
CA SER A 58 2.70 -17.72 -6.14
C SER A 58 2.46 -17.52 -4.65
N THR A 59 1.22 -17.63 -4.19
CA THR A 59 0.84 -17.35 -2.80
C THR A 59 0.70 -18.61 -1.94
N GLY A 60 0.55 -19.78 -2.58
CA GLY A 60 0.24 -21.04 -1.91
C GLY A 60 -1.18 -21.11 -1.34
N LEU A 61 -2.07 -20.20 -1.73
CA LEU A 61 -3.42 -20.05 -1.18
C LEU A 61 -4.49 -20.27 -2.24
N ASP A 62 -5.67 -20.67 -1.76
CA ASP A 62 -6.88 -20.68 -2.58
C ASP A 62 -7.32 -19.26 -2.89
N VAL A 63 -7.79 -19.03 -4.11
CA VAL A 63 -8.09 -17.69 -4.62
C VAL A 63 -9.60 -17.49 -4.76
N LYS A 64 -10.13 -16.42 -4.15
CA LYS A 64 -11.53 -16.00 -4.29
C LYS A 64 -11.60 -14.75 -5.17
N VAL A 65 -12.29 -14.90 -6.30
CA VAL A 65 -12.31 -13.89 -7.37
C VAL A 65 -13.49 -12.93 -7.27
N PHE A 66 -13.17 -11.64 -7.40
CA PHE A 66 -14.10 -10.53 -7.55
C PHE A 66 -13.79 -9.77 -8.84
N ILE A 67 -14.80 -9.05 -9.37
CA ILE A 67 -14.63 -8.19 -10.55
C ILE A 67 -14.63 -6.72 -10.15
N ALA A 68 -13.66 -5.96 -10.67
CA ALA A 68 -13.56 -4.51 -10.48
C ALA A 68 -13.11 -3.81 -11.78
N PRO A 69 -13.41 -2.52 -11.97
CA PRO A 69 -12.93 -1.77 -13.13
C PRO A 69 -11.40 -1.72 -13.20
N LYS A 70 -10.85 -1.87 -14.41
CA LYS A 70 -9.41 -1.83 -14.67
C LYS A 70 -8.73 -0.55 -14.14
N ASN A 71 -9.41 0.59 -14.27
CA ASN A 71 -8.88 1.88 -13.80
C ASN A 71 -8.74 1.92 -12.28
N ASP A 72 -9.72 1.37 -11.55
CA ASP A 72 -9.68 1.31 -10.09
C ASP A 72 -8.56 0.38 -9.63
N ILE A 73 -8.44 -0.80 -10.26
CA ILE A 73 -7.36 -1.74 -9.95
C ILE A 73 -6.00 -1.08 -10.13
N LYS A 74 -5.73 -0.44 -11.27
CA LYS A 74 -4.45 0.26 -11.51
C LYS A 74 -4.16 1.34 -10.48
N LYS A 75 -5.17 2.16 -10.16
CA LYS A 75 -5.06 3.21 -9.14
C LYS A 75 -4.64 2.62 -7.79
N PHE A 76 -5.31 1.56 -7.34
CA PHE A 76 -5.00 0.95 -6.05
C PHE A 76 -3.71 0.12 -6.07
N VAL A 77 -3.30 -0.45 -7.20
CA VAL A 77 -1.99 -1.11 -7.33
C VAL A 77 -0.89 -0.07 -7.16
N GLN A 78 -0.99 1.08 -7.83
CA GLN A 78 -0.04 2.17 -7.63
C GLN A 78 0.01 2.63 -6.18
N ILE A 79 -1.14 2.90 -5.54
CA ILE A 79 -1.16 3.40 -4.15
C ILE A 79 -0.52 2.41 -3.16
N ASN A 80 -0.83 1.12 -3.29
CA ASN A 80 -0.42 0.13 -2.30
C ASN A 80 1.02 -0.36 -2.50
N TYR A 81 1.46 -0.58 -3.74
CA TYR A 81 2.79 -1.10 -4.04
C TYR A 81 3.88 -0.02 -4.12
N SER A 82 3.54 1.24 -4.42
CA SER A 82 4.51 2.35 -4.32
C SER A 82 4.98 2.59 -2.89
N SER A 83 4.18 2.19 -1.89
CA SER A 83 4.59 2.21 -0.47
C SER A 83 5.66 1.15 -0.15
N GLU A 84 5.77 0.13 -0.99
CA GLU A 84 6.54 -1.08 -0.70
C GLU A 84 7.94 -1.05 -1.33
N GLU A 85 8.11 -0.41 -2.50
CA GLU A 85 9.45 -0.07 -3.03
C GLU A 85 10.23 0.82 -2.05
N VAL A 86 9.54 1.73 -1.35
CA VAL A 86 10.11 2.54 -0.27
C VAL A 86 10.49 1.69 0.94
N SER A 87 9.72 0.65 1.25
CA SER A 87 10.00 -0.26 2.37
C SER A 87 11.15 -1.23 2.11
N LYS A 88 11.26 -1.79 0.89
CA LYS A 88 12.37 -2.67 0.50
C LYS A 88 13.69 -1.91 0.38
N ALA A 89 13.67 -0.71 -0.20
CA ALA A 89 14.83 0.18 -0.22
C ALA A 89 15.24 0.61 1.20
N ALA A 90 14.28 0.84 2.10
CA ALA A 90 14.57 1.14 3.50
C ALA A 90 15.16 -0.06 4.27
N GLU A 91 14.70 -1.28 3.98
CA GLU A 91 15.23 -2.51 4.59
C GLU A 91 16.65 -2.84 4.10
N GLU A 92 16.96 -2.66 2.80
CA GLU A 92 18.34 -2.80 2.28
C GLU A 92 19.28 -1.74 2.85
N LEU A 93 18.86 -0.47 2.89
CA LEU A 93 19.65 0.61 3.49
C LEU A 93 19.87 0.42 4.99
N LEU A 94 18.88 -0.10 5.72
CA LEU A 94 19.01 -0.41 7.15
C LEU A 94 20.01 -1.56 7.38
N LYS A 95 20.06 -2.54 6.48
CA LYS A 95 20.98 -3.68 6.54
C LYS A 95 22.42 -3.24 6.27
N GLU A 96 22.65 -2.33 5.34
CA GLU A 96 23.95 -1.71 5.05
C GLU A 96 24.40 -0.74 6.17
N ALA A 97 23.47 0.00 6.77
CA ALA A 97 23.74 0.93 7.87
C ALA A 97 24.06 0.22 9.20
N LEU A 98 23.55 -1.00 9.42
CA LEU A 98 23.84 -1.79 10.62
C LEU A 98 25.25 -2.41 10.62
N GLU A 99 25.84 -2.65 9.45
CA GLU A 99 27.24 -3.11 9.32
C GLU A 99 28.26 -1.98 9.52
N SER A 100 27.84 -0.72 9.44
CA SER A 100 28.68 0.48 9.49
C SER A 100 28.37 1.35 10.71
N LYS A 101 28.35 0.76 11.91
CA LYS A 101 28.05 1.50 13.14
C LYS A 101 29.29 2.20 13.71
N SER A 102 29.42 3.50 13.44
CA SER A 102 30.12 4.43 14.33
C SER A 102 29.31 5.72 14.46
N ILE A 103 28.68 5.84 15.63
CA ILE A 103 27.81 6.93 16.07
C ILE A 103 28.66 8.16 16.41
N THR A 104 28.42 9.29 15.75
CA THR A 104 28.61 10.62 16.35
C THR A 104 27.61 11.60 15.74
N LEU A 105 26.73 12.11 16.61
CA LEU A 105 25.84 13.24 16.35
C LEU A 105 26.70 14.49 16.11
N ASP A 106 26.73 15.01 14.89
CA ASP A 106 27.14 16.39 14.63
C ASP A 106 26.42 16.95 13.39
N VAL A 107 26.30 18.26 13.35
CA VAL A 107 25.31 19.08 12.63
C VAL A 107 25.51 19.13 11.09
N GLU A 108 25.98 18.04 10.48
CA GLU A 108 26.04 17.81 9.02
C GLU A 108 24.90 16.89 8.49
N GLU A 109 23.97 16.47 9.36
CA GLU A 109 22.86 15.52 9.12
C GLU A 109 21.71 15.99 8.18
N LEU A 110 21.90 16.93 7.25
CA LEU A 110 20.78 17.35 6.37
C LEU A 110 20.39 16.30 5.33
N ASP A 111 21.32 15.44 4.91
CA ASP A 111 21.01 14.36 3.96
C ASP A 111 20.56 13.06 4.64
N ASP A 112 20.97 12.82 5.89
CA ASP A 112 20.44 11.72 6.72
C ASP A 112 19.03 12.03 7.25
N VAL A 113 18.73 13.29 7.58
CA VAL A 113 17.35 13.70 7.95
C VAL A 113 16.39 13.54 6.77
N LYS A 114 16.79 13.86 5.54
CA LYS A 114 15.95 13.59 4.35
C LYS A 114 15.70 12.10 4.12
N ASN A 115 16.65 11.25 4.53
CA ASN A 115 16.53 9.80 4.43
C ASN A 115 15.82 9.15 5.61
N ALA A 116 15.55 9.91 6.68
CA ALA A 116 14.81 9.41 7.83
C ALA A 116 13.40 8.94 7.42
N PRO A 117 12.94 7.75 7.85
CA PRO A 117 11.63 7.21 7.49
C PRO A 117 10.47 8.15 7.79
N VAL A 118 10.59 8.93 8.87
CA VAL A 118 9.60 9.93 9.27
C VAL A 118 9.48 11.06 8.24
N VAL A 119 10.62 11.54 7.71
CA VAL A 119 10.63 12.63 6.73
C VAL A 119 10.03 12.17 5.40
N LYS A 120 10.40 10.96 4.94
CA LYS A 120 9.79 10.36 3.73
C LYS A 120 8.28 10.12 3.91
N MET A 121 7.85 9.69 5.09
CA MET A 121 6.43 9.54 5.40
C MET A 121 5.68 10.87 5.31
N ILE A 122 6.24 11.95 5.88
CA ILE A 122 5.64 13.28 5.82
C ILE A 122 5.59 13.78 4.37
N GLU A 123 6.67 13.62 3.61
CA GLU A 123 6.73 14.03 2.21
C GLU A 123 5.67 13.30 1.37
N GLN A 124 5.48 12.00 1.62
CA GLN A 124 4.43 11.23 0.96
C GLN A 124 3.02 11.69 1.35
N LEU A 125 2.81 12.05 2.63
CA LEU A 125 1.53 12.60 3.07
C LEU A 125 1.18 13.89 2.33
N PHE A 126 2.16 14.76 2.08
CA PHE A 126 1.94 15.98 1.31
C PHE A 126 1.73 15.69 -0.17
N ARG A 127 2.53 14.81 -0.79
CA ARG A 127 2.33 14.40 -2.19
C ARG A 127 0.91 13.86 -2.41
N ASN A 128 0.49 12.91 -1.57
CA ASN A 128 -0.83 12.31 -1.65
C ASN A 128 -1.93 13.36 -1.47
N SER A 129 -1.77 14.33 -0.55
CA SER A 129 -2.77 15.40 -0.38
C SER A 129 -2.92 16.26 -1.64
N VAL A 130 -1.83 16.53 -2.37
CA VAL A 130 -1.87 17.33 -3.60
C VAL A 130 -2.50 16.52 -4.74
N GLU A 131 -2.08 15.27 -4.93
CA GLU A 131 -2.63 14.38 -5.96
C GLU A 131 -4.14 14.14 -5.77
N MET A 132 -4.57 13.97 -4.51
CA MET A 132 -5.97 13.78 -4.15
C MET A 132 -6.75 15.09 -4.02
N ARG A 133 -6.10 16.24 -4.25
CA ARG A 133 -6.70 17.58 -4.11
C ARG A 133 -7.37 17.81 -2.75
N ALA A 134 -6.75 17.30 -1.70
CA ALA A 134 -7.22 17.48 -0.34
C ALA A 134 -7.02 18.93 0.12
N SER A 135 -8.01 19.50 0.80
CA SER A 135 -7.92 20.83 1.41
C SER A 135 -7.24 20.81 2.77
N ASP A 136 -7.42 19.71 3.51
CA ASP A 136 -6.94 19.55 4.88
C ASP A 136 -6.34 18.16 5.08
N ILE A 137 -5.23 18.10 5.82
CA ILE A 137 -4.65 16.85 6.34
C ILE A 137 -4.90 16.81 7.85
N HIS A 138 -5.70 15.86 8.30
CA HIS A 138 -6.00 15.61 9.71
C HIS A 138 -5.15 14.44 10.23
N ILE A 139 -4.45 14.67 11.35
CA ILE A 139 -3.69 13.64 12.08
C ILE A 139 -4.32 13.51 13.47
N GLU A 140 -4.95 12.37 13.72
CA GLU A 140 -5.79 12.10 14.88
C GLU A 140 -5.17 10.97 15.72
N PRO A 141 -4.44 11.29 16.81
CA PRO A 141 -3.92 10.28 17.71
C PRO A 141 -5.05 9.72 18.59
N TYR A 142 -5.15 8.39 18.61
CA TYR A 142 -6.00 7.61 19.50
C TYR A 142 -5.14 6.78 20.45
N GLU A 143 -5.78 6.11 21.41
CA GLU A 143 -5.09 5.36 22.48
C GLU A 143 -4.16 4.24 21.95
N LYS A 144 -4.50 3.61 20.81
CA LYS A 144 -3.75 2.48 20.22
C LYS A 144 -3.27 2.72 18.80
N GLU A 145 -3.72 3.79 18.16
CA GLU A 145 -3.46 4.05 16.75
C GLU A 145 -3.44 5.54 16.46
N ILE A 146 -2.78 5.96 15.39
CA ILE A 146 -2.86 7.31 14.82
C ILE A 146 -3.57 7.20 13.49
N ARG A 147 -4.69 7.90 13.33
CA ARG A 147 -5.45 7.94 12.09
C ARG A 147 -5.09 9.18 11.29
N ILE A 148 -4.86 9.02 10.00
CA ILE A 148 -4.60 10.11 9.06
C ILE A 148 -5.75 10.19 8.07
N ARG A 149 -6.36 11.37 7.97
CA ARG A 149 -7.54 11.62 7.12
C ARG A 149 -7.32 12.84 6.25
N TYR A 150 -7.84 12.82 5.04
CA TYR A 150 -7.86 13.97 4.14
C TYR A 150 -9.27 14.49 3.99
N ARG A 151 -9.42 15.82 3.93
CA ARG A 151 -10.65 16.44 3.47
C ARG A 151 -10.60 16.62 1.96
N ILE A 152 -11.43 15.89 1.24
CA ILE A 152 -11.51 15.93 -0.22
C ILE A 152 -12.94 16.32 -0.57
N ASP A 153 -13.11 17.40 -1.32
CA ASP A 153 -14.43 17.94 -1.70
C ASP A 153 -15.39 18.14 -0.51
N GLY A 154 -14.84 18.45 0.68
CA GLY A 154 -15.58 18.68 1.91
C GLY A 154 -15.79 17.45 2.79
N GLU A 155 -15.52 16.24 2.30
CA GLU A 155 -15.67 14.99 3.06
C GLU A 155 -14.34 14.49 3.62
N LEU A 156 -14.37 13.98 4.85
CA LEU A 156 -13.19 13.44 5.53
C LEU A 156 -13.01 11.95 5.25
N THR A 157 -11.99 11.62 4.46
CA THR A 157 -11.64 10.25 4.07
C THR A 157 -10.41 9.77 4.85
N THR A 158 -10.47 8.57 5.43
CA THR A 158 -9.31 7.96 6.10
C THR A 158 -8.34 7.38 5.07
N ILE A 159 -7.08 7.78 5.15
CA ILE A 159 -6.03 7.42 4.18
C ILE A 159 -5.02 6.45 4.78
N ASN A 160 -4.69 6.63 6.06
CA ASN A 160 -3.74 5.75 6.75
C ASN A 160 -4.12 5.62 8.22
N THR A 161 -3.78 4.49 8.82
CA THR A 161 -3.86 4.25 10.25
C THR A 161 -2.55 3.58 10.69
N LEU A 162 -1.88 4.18 11.67
CA LEU A 162 -0.58 3.77 12.19
C LEU A 162 -0.78 3.20 13.59
N GLY A 163 -0.57 1.91 13.79
CA GLY A 163 -0.75 1.20 15.05
C GLY A 163 -0.36 -0.26 14.90
#